data_AF-N1TXT1-F1
#
_entry.id   AF-N1TXT1-F1
#
_cell.length_a   1.000
_cell.length_b   1.000
_cell.length_c   1.000
_cell.angle_alpha   90.00
_cell.angle_beta   90.00
_cell.angle_gamma   90.00
#
_symmetry.space_group_name_H-M   'P 1'
#
loop_
_entity.id
_entity.type
_entity.pdbx_description
1 polymer ?
#
loop_
_entity_poly.entity_id
_entity_poly.type
_entity_poly.pdbx_seq_one_letter_code
_entity_poly.pdbx_strand_id
1 'polypeptide(L)'
;MKHYLTYKDNKFWNIEISGKSFTVTYGETGTVGISQIETFDTKEKCLKKAQKLLSEKLKKGYVEINPPKKGSPQIKADYLKEWQAIVDSEDLHKALINHFSYLADTPGYDKILQMVMNQAVKATIGIPEYQDEKTLIIEFPGKNKLFTYAPAKEKGKKYSRSFQKILNKSSLLRTEGTGEFYLGIHNMFESEWFENLDSELLEYVKPEQIITPLYYNSDVWLFHPKEKTNLENLLFISLPTMVEENAPIQRKLMPVHCF
;
A
#
# COMPACT_ATOMS: atom_id res chain seq x y z
N MET A 1 -13.02 -14.45 14.80
CA MET A 1 -12.32 -14.47 16.11
C MET A 1 -11.02 -13.71 15.93
N LYS A 2 -10.70 -12.74 16.80
CA LYS A 2 -9.49 -11.90 16.67
C LYS A 2 -8.72 -11.91 17.98
N HIS A 3 -7.40 -12.10 17.93
CA HIS A 3 -6.51 -11.99 19.09
C HIS A 3 -5.38 -11.03 18.78
N TYR A 4 -5.01 -10.19 19.74
CA TYR A 4 -3.89 -9.26 19.64
C TYR A 4 -2.95 -9.51 20.80
N LEU A 5 -1.69 -9.83 20.48
CA LEU A 5 -0.68 -10.16 21.45
C LEU A 5 0.51 -9.23 21.28
N THR A 6 1.15 -8.87 22.39
CA THR A 6 2.43 -8.14 22.40
C THR A 6 3.50 -8.91 23.13
N TYR A 7 4.75 -8.63 22.80
CA TYR A 7 5.92 -9.18 23.49
C TYR A 7 6.87 -8.06 23.89
N LYS A 8 7.04 -7.87 25.20
CA LYS A 8 7.91 -6.83 25.80
C LYS A 8 7.70 -5.44 25.18
N ASP A 9 6.44 -5.11 24.87
CA ASP A 9 5.97 -3.86 24.25
C ASP A 9 6.56 -3.45 22.88
N ASN A 10 7.58 -4.17 22.38
CA ASN A 10 8.27 -3.83 21.14
C ASN A 10 7.81 -4.67 19.94
N LYS A 11 7.10 -5.77 20.15
CA LYS A 11 6.60 -6.63 19.08
C LYS A 11 5.12 -6.90 19.25
N PHE A 12 4.40 -7.01 18.15
CA PHE A 12 3.02 -7.45 18.11
C PHE A 12 2.85 -8.69 17.24
N TRP A 13 1.84 -9.47 17.56
CA TRP A 13 1.37 -10.60 16.78
C TRP A 13 -0.14 -10.65 16.93
N ASN A 14 -0.88 -10.70 15.83
CA ASN A 14 -2.33 -10.86 15.84
C ASN A 14 -2.75 -11.98 14.90
N ILE A 15 -3.89 -12.57 15.20
CA ILE A 15 -4.53 -13.55 14.34
C ILE A 15 -6.02 -13.24 14.24
N GLU A 16 -6.51 -13.21 13.01
CA GLU A 16 -7.90 -12.97 12.66
C GLU A 16 -8.43 -14.15 11.85
N ILE A 17 -9.47 -14.79 12.36
CA ILE A 17 -10.10 -15.97 11.72
C ILE A 17 -11.40 -15.52 11.07
N SER A 18 -11.51 -15.76 9.75
CA SER A 18 -12.69 -15.50 8.93
C SER A 18 -13.09 -16.75 8.14
N GLY A 19 -14.21 -17.37 8.52
CA GLY A 19 -14.70 -18.56 7.83
C GLY A 19 -13.72 -19.74 7.86
N LYS A 20 -13.15 -20.07 6.70
CA LYS A 20 -12.19 -21.17 6.51
C LYS A 20 -10.74 -20.71 6.39
N SER A 21 -10.48 -19.42 6.60
CA SER A 21 -9.13 -18.86 6.57
C SER A 21 -8.84 -18.09 7.84
N PHE A 22 -7.55 -17.89 8.09
CA PHE A 22 -7.10 -16.90 9.05
C PHE A 22 -5.98 -16.06 8.46
N THR A 23 -5.86 -14.84 8.96
CA THR A 23 -4.77 -13.92 8.69
C THR A 23 -3.98 -13.73 9.98
N VAL A 24 -2.69 -14.03 9.95
CA VAL A 24 -1.74 -13.72 11.02
C VAL A 24 -0.99 -12.47 10.63
N THR A 25 -0.92 -11.45 11.49
CA THR A 25 -0.08 -10.27 11.25
C THR A 25 0.89 -10.06 12.40
N TYR A 26 2.18 -9.87 12.12
CA TYR A 26 3.19 -9.70 13.15
C TYR A 26 4.26 -8.69 12.78
N GLY A 27 4.86 -8.03 13.76
CA GLY A 27 5.87 -7.01 13.50
C GLY A 27 6.33 -6.32 14.76
N GLU A 28 7.07 -5.22 14.60
CA GLU A 28 7.38 -4.34 15.72
C GLU A 28 6.18 -3.44 16.05
N THR A 29 5.95 -3.17 17.33
CA THR A 29 4.85 -2.29 17.77
C THR A 29 5.00 -0.90 17.14
N GLY A 30 3.95 -0.42 16.47
CA GLY A 30 4.02 0.82 15.68
C GLY A 30 4.50 0.64 14.24
N THR A 31 4.52 -0.60 13.73
CA THR A 31 4.67 -0.91 12.31
C THR A 31 3.41 -1.59 11.77
N VAL A 32 3.24 -1.64 10.45
CA VAL A 32 2.12 -2.35 9.81
C VAL A 32 2.23 -3.87 10.04
N GLY A 33 3.45 -4.37 10.24
CA GLY A 33 3.75 -5.79 10.33
C GLY A 33 3.59 -6.52 9.00
N ILE A 34 3.90 -7.82 9.03
CA ILE A 34 3.81 -8.75 7.92
C ILE A 34 2.57 -9.59 8.14
N SER A 35 1.68 -9.62 7.14
CA SER A 35 0.46 -10.43 7.16
C SER A 35 0.64 -11.71 6.35
N GLN A 36 0.20 -12.84 6.89
CA GLN A 36 0.19 -14.14 6.24
C GLN A 36 -1.23 -14.70 6.30
N ILE A 37 -1.78 -15.10 5.16
CA ILE A 37 -3.11 -15.70 5.07
C ILE A 37 -2.95 -17.20 4.85
N GLU A 38 -3.67 -18.01 5.62
CA GLU A 38 -3.74 -19.46 5.44
C GLU A 38 -5.21 -19.88 5.30
N THR A 39 -5.53 -20.65 4.26
CA THR A 39 -6.89 -21.10 3.93
C THR A 39 -6.97 -22.63 4.02
N PHE A 40 -8.09 -23.15 4.54
CA PHE A 40 -8.29 -24.57 4.82
C PHE A 40 -9.57 -25.11 4.17
N ASP A 41 -9.63 -26.43 4.00
CA ASP A 41 -10.82 -27.10 3.44
C ASP A 41 -12.06 -26.93 4.34
N THR A 42 -11.86 -26.90 5.66
CA THR A 42 -12.92 -26.81 6.65
C THR A 42 -12.64 -25.77 7.73
N LYS A 43 -13.72 -25.25 8.30
CA LYS A 43 -13.66 -24.29 9.41
C LYS A 43 -13.04 -24.89 10.66
N GLU A 44 -13.28 -26.18 10.95
CA GLU A 44 -12.66 -26.82 12.14
C GLU A 44 -11.13 -26.91 12.01
N LYS A 45 -10.62 -27.26 10.83
CA LYS A 45 -9.17 -27.32 10.58
C LYS A 45 -8.52 -25.94 10.80
N CYS A 46 -9.13 -24.89 10.25
CA CYS A 46 -8.70 -23.51 10.42
C CYS A 46 -8.65 -23.10 11.89
N LEU A 47 -9.73 -23.34 12.64
CA LEU A 47 -9.81 -23.00 14.07
C LEU A 47 -8.76 -23.75 14.90
N LYS A 48 -8.58 -25.04 14.66
CA LYS A 48 -7.62 -25.87 15.42
C LYS A 48 -6.19 -25.39 15.20
N LYS A 49 -5.83 -25.04 13.97
CA LYS A 49 -4.50 -24.49 13.65
C LYS A 49 -4.29 -23.11 14.27
N ALA A 50 -5.29 -22.22 14.17
CA ALA A 50 -5.22 -20.88 14.77
C ALA A 50 -5.05 -20.93 16.30
N GLN A 51 -5.78 -21.82 16.99
CA GLN A 51 -5.64 -22.04 18.42
C GLN A 51 -4.26 -22.60 18.82
N LYS A 52 -3.69 -23.47 17.98
CA LYS A 52 -2.32 -23.97 18.17
C LYS A 52 -1.29 -22.84 18.11
N LEU A 53 -1.38 -21.99 17.08
CA LEU A 53 -0.48 -20.83 16.92
C LEU A 53 -0.60 -19.85 18.08
N LEU A 54 -1.84 -19.57 18.53
CA LEU A 54 -2.10 -18.73 19.69
C LEU A 54 -1.42 -19.29 20.95
N SER A 55 -1.62 -20.58 21.23
CA SER A 55 -1.04 -21.26 22.40
C SER A 55 0.48 -21.27 22.37
N GLU A 56 1.09 -21.45 21.20
CA GLU A 56 2.55 -21.38 21.03
C GLU A 56 3.10 -19.97 21.30
N LYS A 57 2.39 -18.91 20.90
CA LYS A 57 2.80 -17.53 21.17
C LYS A 57 2.68 -17.17 22.64
N LEU A 58 1.59 -17.57 23.30
CA LEU A 58 1.42 -17.37 24.74
C LEU A 58 2.52 -18.09 25.55
N LYS A 59 2.88 -19.33 25.17
CA LYS A 59 4.01 -20.06 25.80
C LYS A 59 5.36 -19.38 25.60
N LYS A 60 5.54 -18.64 24.49
CA LYS A 60 6.75 -17.84 24.21
C LYS A 60 6.78 -16.52 24.98
N GLY A 61 5.80 -16.25 25.85
CA GLY A 61 5.74 -15.07 26.71
C GLY A 61 5.07 -13.86 26.05
N TYR A 62 4.34 -14.05 24.93
CA TYR A 62 3.46 -13.01 24.43
C TYR A 62 2.25 -12.86 25.36
N VAL A 63 1.80 -11.63 25.57
CA VAL A 63 0.65 -11.30 26.43
C VAL A 63 -0.47 -10.80 25.56
N GLU A 64 -1.70 -11.27 25.82
CA GLU A 64 -2.88 -10.81 25.12
C GLU A 64 -3.29 -9.42 25.60
N ILE A 65 -3.54 -8.51 24.66
CA ILE A 65 -3.94 -7.14 24.92
C ILE A 65 -5.23 -6.79 24.17
N ASN A 66 -5.96 -5.80 24.67
CA ASN A 66 -7.00 -5.16 23.87
C ASN A 66 -6.35 -4.41 22.69
N PRO A 67 -6.95 -4.44 21.49
CA PRO A 67 -6.37 -3.76 20.34
C PRO A 67 -6.14 -2.28 20.64
N PRO A 68 -5.00 -1.70 20.24
CA PRO A 68 -4.76 -0.27 20.43
C PRO A 68 -5.87 0.53 19.75
N LYS A 69 -6.48 1.47 20.48
CA LYS A 69 -7.54 2.35 19.95
C LYS A 69 -6.97 3.19 18.80
N LYS A 70 -7.49 2.94 17.58
CA LYS A 70 -7.17 3.64 16.31
C LYS A 70 -7.20 5.18 16.46
N GLY A 71 -6.44 5.84 15.57
CA GLY A 71 -6.32 7.30 15.43
C GLY A 71 -7.64 8.11 15.41
N SER A 72 -7.48 9.41 15.62
CA SER A 72 -8.51 10.39 15.98
C SER A 72 -9.81 10.28 15.14
N PRO A 73 -11.00 10.31 15.77
CA PRO A 73 -12.31 10.24 15.09
C PRO A 73 -12.53 11.32 14.02
N GLN A 74 -11.88 12.47 14.17
CA GLN A 74 -12.04 13.63 13.30
C GLN A 74 -11.53 13.37 11.87
N ILE A 75 -10.30 12.88 11.74
CA ILE A 75 -9.68 12.62 10.42
C ILE A 75 -10.52 11.61 9.64
N LYS A 76 -11.09 10.60 10.34
CA LYS A 76 -11.99 9.61 9.73
C LYS A 76 -13.30 10.19 9.22
N ALA A 77 -13.87 11.14 9.95
CA ALA A 77 -15.10 11.79 9.53
C ALA A 77 -14.87 12.69 8.31
N ASP A 78 -13.71 13.32 8.20
CA ASP A 78 -13.45 14.34 7.18
C ASP A 78 -13.25 13.74 5.78
N TYR A 79 -12.44 12.68 5.61
CA TYR A 79 -12.23 12.09 4.28
C TYR A 79 -13.48 11.37 3.77
N LEU A 80 -14.29 10.77 4.65
CA LEU A 80 -15.53 10.10 4.24
C LEU A 80 -16.57 11.12 3.76
N LYS A 81 -16.64 12.31 4.37
CA LYS A 81 -17.48 13.40 3.89
C LYS A 81 -17.01 13.91 2.53
N GLU A 82 -15.70 14.06 2.35
CA GLU A 82 -15.10 14.44 1.06
C GLU A 82 -15.49 13.43 -0.03
N TRP A 83 -15.34 12.12 0.23
CA TRP A 83 -15.73 11.09 -0.74
C TRP A 83 -17.22 11.04 -0.99
N GLN A 84 -18.05 11.25 0.03
CA GLN A 84 -19.50 11.24 -0.14
C GLN A 84 -19.93 12.40 -1.05
N ALA A 85 -19.32 13.58 -0.90
CA ALA A 85 -19.55 14.72 -1.78
C ALA A 85 -19.14 14.45 -3.24
N ILE A 86 -18.16 13.58 -3.50
CA ILE A 86 -17.80 13.14 -4.86
C ILE A 86 -18.90 12.23 -5.42
N VAL A 87 -19.36 11.25 -4.62
CA VAL A 87 -20.41 10.31 -5.05
C VAL A 87 -21.74 11.01 -5.33
N ASP A 88 -22.08 12.01 -4.52
CA ASP A 88 -23.33 12.76 -4.65
C ASP A 88 -23.22 13.96 -5.61
N SER A 89 -22.08 14.12 -6.30
CA SER A 89 -21.85 15.28 -7.16
C SER A 89 -22.68 15.24 -8.44
N GLU A 90 -23.29 16.37 -8.81
CA GLU A 90 -23.93 16.56 -10.12
C GLU A 90 -22.92 16.50 -11.27
N ASP A 91 -21.68 16.95 -11.01
CA ASP A 91 -20.56 16.93 -11.96
C ASP A 91 -19.44 16.05 -11.40
N LEU A 92 -19.61 14.73 -11.58
CA LEU A 92 -18.68 13.71 -11.11
C LEU A 92 -17.25 13.98 -11.60
N HIS A 93 -17.09 14.34 -12.87
CA HIS A 93 -15.76 14.52 -13.48
C HIS A 93 -15.01 15.67 -12.82
N LYS A 94 -15.67 16.82 -12.64
CA LYS A 94 -15.08 17.96 -11.93
C LYS A 94 -14.76 17.63 -10.49
N ALA A 95 -15.64 16.90 -9.79
CA ALA A 95 -15.38 16.47 -8.41
C ALA A 95 -14.13 15.59 -8.31
N LEU A 96 -13.97 14.63 -9.23
CA LEU A 96 -12.81 13.76 -9.29
C LEU A 96 -11.52 14.51 -9.65
N ILE A 97 -11.55 15.40 -10.66
CA ILE A 97 -10.40 16.23 -11.03
C ILE A 97 -9.90 17.04 -9.84
N ASN A 98 -10.82 17.67 -9.10
CA ASN A 98 -10.48 18.44 -7.91
C ASN A 98 -9.87 17.56 -6.81
N HIS A 99 -10.50 16.41 -6.53
CA HIS A 99 -10.03 15.49 -5.50
C HIS A 99 -8.61 14.97 -5.78
N PHE A 100 -8.33 14.58 -7.03
CA PHE A 100 -7.05 13.98 -7.44
C PHE A 100 -6.01 14.99 -7.93
N SER A 101 -6.28 16.30 -7.86
CA SER A 101 -5.35 17.37 -8.30
C SER A 101 -3.95 17.28 -7.67
N TYR A 102 -3.83 16.68 -6.49
CA TYR A 102 -2.55 16.44 -5.82
C TYR A 102 -1.62 15.47 -6.56
N LEU A 103 -2.12 14.69 -7.51
CA LEU A 103 -1.34 13.80 -8.39
C LEU A 103 -0.74 14.53 -9.59
N ALA A 104 -1.20 15.74 -9.89
CA ALA A 104 -0.74 16.56 -11.01
C ALA A 104 0.13 17.72 -10.50
N ASP A 105 1.11 17.42 -9.65
CA ASP A 105 2.03 18.42 -9.10
C ASP A 105 3.17 18.83 -10.06
N THR A 106 3.18 18.24 -11.25
CA THR A 106 4.10 18.56 -12.35
C THR A 106 3.36 19.37 -13.43
N PRO A 107 3.90 20.51 -13.91
CA PRO A 107 3.26 21.31 -14.95
C PRO A 107 2.90 20.48 -16.20
N GLY A 108 1.65 20.59 -16.67
CA GLY A 108 1.14 19.87 -17.84
C GLY A 108 0.44 18.54 -17.53
N TYR A 109 0.67 17.96 -16.35
CA TYR A 109 0.00 16.71 -15.93
C TYR A 109 -1.46 16.94 -15.50
N ASP A 110 -1.85 18.18 -15.26
CA ASP A 110 -3.24 18.57 -15.00
C ASP A 110 -4.16 18.19 -16.16
N LYS A 111 -3.69 18.29 -17.41
CA LYS A 111 -4.42 17.88 -18.61
C LYS A 111 -4.59 16.36 -18.67
N ILE A 112 -3.55 15.61 -18.33
CA ILE A 112 -3.61 14.14 -18.29
C ILE A 112 -4.62 13.70 -17.23
N LEU A 113 -4.55 14.30 -16.04
CA LEU A 113 -5.51 14.03 -14.96
C LEU A 113 -6.95 14.30 -15.43
N GLN A 114 -7.20 15.44 -16.08
CA GLN A 114 -8.51 15.76 -16.65
C GLN A 114 -8.97 14.72 -17.67
N MET A 115 -8.10 14.35 -18.61
CA MET A 115 -8.40 13.34 -19.63
C MET A 115 -8.79 12.00 -19.01
N VAL A 116 -8.08 11.56 -17.96
CA VAL A 116 -8.38 10.31 -17.25
C VAL A 116 -9.70 10.43 -16.49
N MET A 117 -9.87 11.46 -15.65
CA MET A 117 -11.03 11.58 -14.77
C MET A 117 -12.34 11.86 -15.54
N ASN A 118 -12.27 12.47 -16.74
CA ASN A 118 -13.41 12.63 -17.63
C ASN A 118 -13.92 11.30 -18.23
N GLN A 119 -13.14 10.22 -18.14
CA GLN A 119 -13.60 8.89 -18.54
C GLN A 119 -14.36 8.18 -17.42
N ALA A 120 -14.40 8.73 -16.20
CA ALA A 120 -15.07 8.07 -15.08
C ALA A 120 -16.58 7.91 -15.38
N VAL A 121 -17.08 6.70 -15.18
CA VAL A 121 -18.48 6.33 -15.38
C VAL A 121 -19.27 6.49 -14.09
N LYS A 122 -18.66 6.13 -12.96
CA LYS A 122 -19.34 6.11 -11.65
C LYS A 122 -18.33 6.21 -10.52
N ALA A 123 -18.72 6.85 -9.42
CA ALA A 123 -18.05 6.73 -8.14
C ALA A 123 -18.97 6.09 -7.09
N THR A 124 -18.42 5.25 -6.24
CA THR A 124 -19.12 4.65 -5.10
C THR A 124 -18.22 4.58 -3.88
N ILE A 125 -18.82 4.51 -2.69
CA ILE A 125 -18.10 4.16 -1.46
C ILE A 125 -18.53 2.75 -1.07
N GLY A 126 -17.57 1.84 -1.03
CA GLY A 126 -17.82 0.44 -0.71
C GLY A 126 -16.72 -0.14 0.16
N ILE A 127 -16.91 -1.38 0.60
CA ILE A 127 -15.86 -2.18 1.23
C ILE A 127 -15.52 -3.28 0.22
N PRO A 128 -14.36 -3.22 -0.46
CA PRO A 128 -13.92 -4.28 -1.35
C PRO A 128 -13.79 -5.61 -0.60
N GLU A 129 -13.90 -6.71 -1.32
CA GLU A 129 -13.70 -8.05 -0.76
C GLU A 129 -12.33 -8.14 -0.08
N TYR A 130 -12.26 -8.73 1.10
CA TYR A 130 -11.05 -8.83 1.93
C TYR A 130 -10.52 -7.50 2.55
N GLN A 131 -11.36 -6.46 2.66
CA GLN A 131 -11.04 -5.21 3.37
C GLN A 131 -11.97 -4.93 4.55
N ASP A 132 -11.44 -4.18 5.53
CA ASP A 132 -12.13 -3.79 6.77
C ASP A 132 -12.53 -2.31 6.80
N GLU A 133 -12.15 -1.53 5.79
CA GLU A 133 -12.36 -0.07 5.76
C GLU A 133 -13.06 0.34 4.46
N LYS A 134 -13.84 1.43 4.54
CA LYS A 134 -14.49 2.01 3.36
C LYS A 134 -13.43 2.53 2.39
N THR A 135 -13.71 2.36 1.10
CA THR A 135 -12.87 2.71 -0.03
C THR A 135 -13.71 3.48 -1.04
N LEU A 136 -13.17 4.56 -1.59
CA LEU A 136 -13.75 5.23 -2.75
C LEU A 136 -13.36 4.45 -4.01
N ILE A 137 -14.35 4.03 -4.78
CA ILE A 137 -14.21 3.19 -5.97
C ILE A 137 -14.71 3.97 -7.16
N ILE A 138 -13.85 4.18 -8.15
CA ILE A 138 -14.17 4.88 -9.39
C ILE A 138 -14.16 3.87 -10.51
N GLU A 139 -15.27 3.74 -11.21
CA GLU A 139 -15.44 2.85 -12.35
C GLU A 139 -15.16 3.61 -13.65
N PHE A 140 -14.40 2.98 -14.53
CA PHE A 140 -14.06 3.46 -15.88
C PHE A 140 -14.57 2.44 -16.92
N PRO A 141 -14.62 2.81 -18.22
CA PRO A 141 -15.00 1.89 -19.28
C PRO A 141 -14.14 0.62 -19.28
N GLY A 142 -14.72 -0.49 -19.77
CA GLY A 142 -13.99 -1.76 -19.87
C GLY A 142 -13.81 -2.51 -18.55
N LYS A 143 -14.65 -2.24 -17.54
CA LYS A 143 -14.57 -2.80 -16.17
C LYS A 143 -13.33 -2.37 -15.39
N ASN A 144 -12.63 -1.34 -15.86
CA ASN A 144 -11.49 -0.77 -15.17
C ASN A 144 -11.96 -0.04 -13.90
N LYS A 145 -11.21 -0.15 -12.81
CA LYS A 145 -11.53 0.56 -11.56
C LYS A 145 -10.30 1.19 -10.95
N LEU A 146 -10.49 2.30 -10.25
CA LEU A 146 -9.52 2.91 -9.34
C LEU A 146 -10.07 2.84 -7.92
N PHE A 147 -9.29 2.24 -7.02
CA PHE A 147 -9.58 2.14 -5.60
C PHE A 147 -8.75 3.17 -4.86
N THR A 148 -9.40 3.98 -4.03
CA THR A 148 -8.79 5.00 -3.17
C THR A 148 -9.06 4.64 -1.72
N TYR A 149 -7.99 4.30 -1.02
CA TYR A 149 -8.04 3.82 0.36
C TYR A 149 -7.97 5.00 1.34
N ALA A 150 -8.37 4.76 2.58
CA ALA A 150 -8.36 5.80 3.61
C ALA A 150 -6.96 6.42 3.76
N PRO A 151 -6.84 7.72 4.10
CA PRO A 151 -5.55 8.34 4.38
C PRO A 151 -4.69 7.53 5.35
N ALA A 152 -3.37 7.55 5.14
CA ALA A 152 -2.46 6.80 5.99
C ALA A 152 -2.51 7.30 7.43
N LYS A 153 -2.66 6.35 8.38
CA LYS A 153 -2.68 6.63 9.82
C LYS A 153 -1.31 7.13 10.30
N GLU A 154 -0.24 6.60 9.74
CA GLU A 154 1.13 6.95 10.07
C GLU A 154 1.83 7.52 8.84
N LYS A 155 2.28 8.76 8.99
CA LYS A 155 2.97 9.52 7.95
C LYS A 155 4.43 9.52 8.33
N GLY A 156 5.11 8.41 8.06
CA GLY A 156 6.49 8.18 8.49
C GLY A 156 7.36 9.40 8.20
N LYS A 157 8.01 9.97 9.24
CA LYS A 157 8.85 11.18 9.11
C LYS A 157 9.96 11.05 8.06
N LYS A 158 10.30 9.80 7.69
CA LYS A 158 11.27 9.42 6.66
C LYS A 158 10.78 9.59 5.22
N TYR A 159 9.48 9.80 4.98
CA TYR A 159 8.93 9.91 3.64
C TYR A 159 9.20 11.28 3.00
N SER A 160 9.37 11.30 1.67
CA SER A 160 9.49 12.55 0.90
C SER A 160 8.22 13.39 1.05
N ARG A 161 8.33 14.72 0.86
CA ARG A 161 7.18 15.63 0.98
C ARG A 161 6.07 15.29 -0.02
N SER A 162 6.42 14.94 -1.26
CA SER A 162 5.46 14.52 -2.29
C SER A 162 4.73 13.23 -1.88
N PHE A 163 5.46 12.24 -1.35
CA PHE A 163 4.84 11.00 -0.87
C PHE A 163 3.94 11.24 0.34
N GLN A 164 4.34 12.10 1.28
CA GLN A 164 3.48 12.50 2.40
C GLN A 164 2.19 13.18 1.93
N LYS A 165 2.23 14.00 0.86
CA LYS A 165 1.02 14.61 0.27
C LYS A 165 0.06 13.53 -0.25
N ILE A 166 0.58 12.51 -0.93
CA ILE A 166 -0.23 11.36 -1.37
C ILE A 166 -0.84 10.66 -0.16
N LEU A 167 -0.02 10.29 0.83
CA LEU A 167 -0.47 9.58 2.04
C LEU A 167 -1.48 10.37 2.89
N ASN A 168 -1.50 11.70 2.79
CA ASN A 168 -2.51 12.55 3.42
C ASN A 168 -3.89 12.41 2.77
N LYS A 169 -3.93 12.08 1.47
CA LYS A 169 -5.17 11.91 0.70
C LYS A 169 -5.59 10.46 0.60
N SER A 170 -4.64 9.53 0.47
CA SER A 170 -4.91 8.11 0.41
C SER A 170 -3.68 7.29 0.82
N SER A 171 -3.87 6.25 1.64
CA SER A 171 -2.77 5.32 1.95
C SER A 171 -2.32 4.52 0.74
N LEU A 172 -3.23 4.29 -0.22
CA LEU A 172 -3.00 3.48 -1.40
C LEU A 172 -4.01 3.88 -2.48
N LEU A 173 -3.53 4.07 -3.70
CA LEU A 173 -4.31 4.04 -4.92
C LEU A 173 -4.00 2.74 -5.66
N ARG A 174 -5.03 2.04 -6.13
CA ARG A 174 -4.86 0.77 -6.85
C ARG A 174 -5.77 0.71 -8.06
N THR A 175 -5.29 0.21 -9.19
CA THR A 175 -6.14 -0.11 -10.35
C THR A 175 -6.56 -1.58 -10.39
N GLU A 176 -7.71 -1.84 -11.00
CA GLU A 176 -8.14 -3.16 -11.46
C GLU A 176 -8.50 -3.05 -12.94
N GLY A 177 -8.14 -4.06 -13.74
CA GLY A 177 -8.37 -4.10 -15.18
C GLY A 177 -7.06 -4.04 -15.97
N THR A 178 -6.95 -3.12 -16.94
CA THR A 178 -5.76 -3.00 -17.78
C THR A 178 -4.58 -2.41 -17.00
N GLY A 179 -3.71 -3.30 -16.54
CA GLY A 179 -2.49 -2.97 -15.82
C GLY A 179 -2.69 -2.87 -14.31
N GLU A 180 -1.74 -3.45 -13.58
CA GLU A 180 -1.69 -3.43 -12.12
C GLU A 180 -0.85 -2.25 -11.65
N PHE A 181 -1.51 -1.16 -11.28
CA PHE A 181 -0.89 0.04 -10.75
C PHE A 181 -1.19 0.18 -9.26
N TYR A 182 -0.17 0.45 -8.46
CA TYR A 182 -0.30 0.77 -7.05
C TYR A 182 0.55 2.00 -6.70
N LEU A 183 -0.06 3.03 -6.12
CA LEU A 183 0.62 4.24 -5.64
C LEU A 183 0.32 4.46 -4.16
N GLY A 184 1.34 4.35 -3.29
CA GLY A 184 1.18 4.43 -1.83
C GLY A 184 1.84 3.25 -1.11
N ILE A 185 1.28 2.87 0.04
CA ILE A 185 1.75 1.75 0.86
C ILE A 185 1.18 0.45 0.28
N HIS A 186 1.90 -0.15 -0.68
CA HIS A 186 1.44 -1.33 -1.41
C HIS A 186 2.07 -2.65 -0.95
N ASN A 187 3.21 -2.61 -0.25
CA ASN A 187 3.90 -3.78 0.30
C ASN A 187 4.22 -4.90 -0.71
N MET A 188 4.33 -4.57 -2.00
CA MET A 188 4.68 -5.54 -3.06
C MET A 188 6.19 -5.77 -3.16
N PHE A 189 7.00 -4.99 -2.42
CA PHE A 189 8.45 -5.12 -2.42
C PHE A 189 8.90 -6.09 -1.33
N GLU A 190 9.71 -7.08 -1.73
CA GLU A 190 10.33 -8.03 -0.81
C GLU A 190 11.83 -7.73 -0.72
N SER A 191 12.36 -7.64 0.51
CA SER A 191 13.78 -7.34 0.77
C SER A 191 14.72 -8.36 0.13
N GLU A 192 14.26 -9.60 -0.01
CA GLU A 192 15.01 -10.72 -0.62
C GLU A 192 15.41 -10.43 -2.07
N TRP A 193 14.66 -9.58 -2.78
CA TRP A 193 14.99 -9.18 -4.15
C TRP A 193 16.33 -8.44 -4.22
N PHE A 194 16.78 -7.83 -3.12
CA PHE A 194 18.06 -7.15 -3.04
C PHE A 194 19.20 -8.01 -2.48
N GLU A 195 18.91 -9.17 -1.86
CA GLU A 195 19.96 -10.01 -1.23
C GLU A 195 21.00 -10.53 -2.23
N ASN A 196 20.64 -10.59 -3.52
CA ASN A 196 21.51 -11.03 -4.61
C ASN A 196 21.93 -9.91 -5.58
N LEU A 197 21.54 -8.66 -5.30
CA LEU A 197 21.84 -7.51 -6.15
C LEU A 197 23.08 -6.79 -5.62
N ASP A 198 24.17 -6.80 -6.39
CA ASP A 198 25.33 -5.95 -6.14
C ASP A 198 24.95 -4.50 -6.46
N SER A 199 24.36 -3.83 -5.47
CA SER A 199 23.77 -2.50 -5.61
C SER A 199 24.42 -1.55 -4.63
N GLU A 200 24.97 -0.44 -5.15
CA GLU A 200 25.45 0.69 -4.35
C GLU A 200 24.38 1.21 -3.37
N LEU A 201 23.08 0.94 -3.61
CA LEU A 201 22.01 1.27 -2.68
C LEU A 201 22.16 0.60 -1.31
N LEU A 202 22.67 -0.63 -1.27
CA LEU A 202 22.84 -1.40 -0.04
C LEU A 202 23.95 -0.83 0.85
N GLU A 203 24.84 0.00 0.31
CA GLU A 203 25.81 0.77 1.10
C GLU A 203 25.13 1.87 1.95
N TYR A 204 23.90 2.27 1.59
CA TYR A 204 23.24 3.45 2.14
C TYR A 204 21.94 3.15 2.88
N VAL A 205 21.23 2.09 2.49
CA VAL A 205 19.94 1.73 3.10
C VAL A 205 19.82 0.21 3.19
N LYS A 206 19.35 -0.26 4.34
CA LYS A 206 19.02 -1.69 4.48
C LYS A 206 17.77 -2.01 3.65
N PRO A 207 17.67 -3.20 3.02
CA PRO A 207 16.51 -3.57 2.20
C PRO A 207 15.16 -3.32 2.89
N GLU A 208 15.05 -3.61 4.18
CA GLU A 208 13.79 -3.47 4.95
C GLU A 208 13.40 -2.00 5.20
N GLN A 209 14.32 -1.07 4.92
CA GLN A 209 14.11 0.36 5.08
C GLN A 209 13.80 1.07 3.75
N ILE A 210 13.91 0.36 2.63
CA ILE A 210 13.59 0.87 1.29
C ILE A 210 12.09 1.23 1.22
N ILE A 211 11.80 2.35 0.58
CA ILE A 211 10.43 2.86 0.43
C ILE A 211 10.06 2.77 -1.05
N THR A 212 8.95 2.08 -1.32
CA THR A 212 8.47 1.81 -2.67
C THR A 212 7.16 2.55 -2.90
N PRO A 213 7.16 3.77 -3.45
CA PRO A 213 5.93 4.53 -3.61
C PRO A 213 5.04 4.00 -4.74
N LEU A 214 5.62 3.36 -5.76
CA LEU A 214 4.92 3.01 -6.98
C LEU A 214 5.28 1.58 -7.41
N TYR A 215 4.24 0.83 -7.79
CA TYR A 215 4.33 -0.45 -8.48
C TYR A 215 3.49 -0.37 -9.76
N TYR A 216 4.00 -0.89 -10.86
CA TYR A 216 3.27 -0.99 -12.13
C TYR A 216 3.68 -2.25 -12.87
N ASN A 217 2.77 -3.20 -13.10
CA ASN A 217 3.00 -4.39 -13.93
C ASN A 217 4.33 -5.13 -13.65
N SER A 218 4.62 -5.38 -12.37
CA SER A 218 5.86 -6.04 -11.90
C SER A 218 7.09 -5.13 -11.87
N ASP A 219 6.96 -3.86 -12.20
CA ASP A 219 8.00 -2.89 -11.95
C ASP A 219 7.79 -2.20 -10.59
N VAL A 220 8.88 -1.90 -9.89
CA VAL A 220 8.86 -1.21 -8.60
C VAL A 220 9.78 -0.01 -8.63
N TRP A 221 9.26 1.12 -8.20
CA TRP A 221 10.04 2.35 -8.04
C TRP A 221 10.39 2.52 -6.57
N LEU A 222 11.63 2.93 -6.31
CA LEU A 222 12.21 3.07 -4.98
C LEU A 222 12.73 4.49 -4.77
N PHE A 223 12.61 5.04 -3.57
CA PHE A 223 13.29 6.30 -3.26
C PHE A 223 14.78 6.09 -3.00
N HIS A 224 15.65 6.86 -3.67
CA HIS A 224 17.06 6.90 -3.30
C HIS A 224 17.25 7.54 -1.90
N PRO A 225 18.01 6.93 -0.97
CA PRO A 225 18.14 7.41 0.41
C PRO A 225 18.95 8.70 0.62
N LYS A 226 19.73 9.16 -0.38
CA LYS A 226 20.70 10.26 -0.26
C LYS A 226 20.46 11.37 -1.25
N GLU A 227 20.15 11.02 -2.50
CA GLU A 227 19.90 12.02 -3.52
C GLU A 227 18.55 12.70 -3.29
N LYS A 228 18.60 14.03 -3.16
CA LYS A 228 17.42 14.87 -2.86
C LYS A 228 17.27 15.92 -3.95
N THR A 229 16.65 15.56 -5.06
CA THR A 229 16.19 16.56 -6.04
C THR A 229 14.84 16.13 -6.63
N ASN A 230 13.81 16.94 -6.34
CA ASN A 230 12.39 16.84 -6.74
C ASN A 230 11.83 15.40 -6.90
N LEU A 231 10.77 15.17 -7.69
CA LEU A 231 10.20 13.82 -7.91
C LEU A 231 11.19 12.83 -8.58
N GLU A 232 12.45 13.20 -8.79
CA GLU A 232 13.27 12.77 -9.93
C GLU A 232 14.24 11.61 -9.67
N ASN A 233 14.41 11.13 -8.43
CA ASN A 233 15.31 9.99 -8.19
C ASN A 233 14.53 8.80 -7.62
N LEU A 234 13.41 8.47 -8.29
CA LEU A 234 12.85 7.14 -8.24
C LEU A 234 13.79 6.21 -9.01
N LEU A 235 14.38 5.24 -8.31
CA LEU A 235 15.10 4.15 -8.95
C LEU A 235 14.09 3.10 -9.37
N PHE A 236 14.15 2.73 -10.63
CA PHE A 236 13.26 1.75 -11.24
C PHE A 236 13.93 0.38 -11.23
N ILE A 237 13.24 -0.61 -10.69
CA ILE A 237 13.61 -2.02 -10.86
C ILE A 237 12.51 -2.69 -11.67
N SER A 238 12.89 -3.23 -12.82
CA SER A 238 12.03 -4.04 -13.65
C SER A 238 12.24 -5.52 -13.31
N LEU A 239 11.17 -6.22 -12.94
CA LEU A 239 11.22 -7.67 -12.69
C LEU A 239 11.16 -8.61 -13.92
N PRO A 240 11.19 -8.22 -15.22
CA PRO A 240 10.95 -9.19 -16.30
C PRO A 240 11.99 -10.31 -16.43
N THR A 241 13.20 -10.20 -15.86
CA THR A 241 14.23 -11.23 -16.05
C THR A 241 15.22 -11.32 -14.87
N MET A 242 14.91 -12.17 -13.88
CA MET A 242 15.88 -13.17 -13.36
C MET A 242 16.14 -14.25 -14.45
N VAL A 243 16.29 -13.82 -15.70
CA VAL A 243 16.42 -14.63 -16.92
C VAL A 243 17.45 -13.94 -17.80
N GLU A 244 18.70 -13.98 -17.36
CA GLU A 244 19.85 -14.49 -18.14
C GLU A 244 21.12 -14.19 -17.35
N GLU A 245 21.82 -15.27 -17.00
CA GLU A 245 23.20 -15.24 -16.52
C GLU A 245 24.06 -14.43 -17.50
N ASN A 246 24.73 -13.38 -17.01
CA ASN A 246 25.75 -12.56 -17.70
C ASN A 246 25.30 -11.32 -18.48
N ALA A 247 24.54 -10.40 -17.87
CA ALA A 247 24.52 -9.00 -18.31
C ALA A 247 25.16 -8.08 -17.26
N PRO A 248 26.40 -7.61 -17.47
CA PRO A 248 27.07 -6.71 -16.54
C PRO A 248 26.39 -5.35 -16.60
N ILE A 249 25.94 -4.84 -15.45
CA ILE A 249 25.99 -3.40 -15.10
C ILE A 249 25.66 -2.49 -16.31
N GLN A 250 24.47 -2.66 -16.88
CA GLN A 250 23.91 -1.70 -17.82
C GLN A 250 22.44 -1.53 -17.41
N ARG A 251 22.04 -0.47 -16.71
CA ARG A 251 22.36 0.93 -17.00
C ARG A 251 22.62 1.70 -15.72
N LYS A 252 23.74 2.44 -15.75
CA LYS A 252 23.93 3.74 -15.10
C LYS A 252 22.61 4.37 -14.66
N LEU A 253 22.61 4.91 -13.45
CA LEU A 253 22.06 6.22 -13.11
C LEU A 253 21.74 7.00 -14.39
N MET A 254 20.48 6.98 -14.83
CA MET A 254 20.04 7.77 -15.96
C MET A 254 18.66 8.36 -15.65
N PRO A 255 18.50 9.67 -15.82
CA PRO A 255 17.25 10.37 -15.59
C PRO A 255 16.30 9.96 -16.71
N VAL A 256 15.24 9.24 -16.37
CA VAL A 256 14.24 8.85 -17.38
C VAL A 256 13.15 9.91 -17.37
N HIS A 257 13.18 10.75 -18.42
CA HIS A 257 12.03 11.57 -18.80
C HIS A 257 10.78 10.70 -18.87
N CYS A 258 9.75 11.11 -18.13
CA CYS A 258 8.43 10.53 -18.18
C CYS A 258 7.85 10.61 -19.60
N PHE A 259 7.25 9.51 -20.05
CA PHE A 259 6.20 9.53 -21.07
C PHE A 259 4.85 9.39 -20.39
#